data_AF-I7KWD1-F1
#
_entry.id   AF-I7KWD1-F1
#
_cell.length_a   1.000
_cell.length_b   1.000
_cell.length_c   1.000
_cell.angle_alpha   90.00
_cell.angle_beta   90.00
_cell.angle_gamma   90.00
#
_symmetry.space_group_name_H-M   'P 1'
#
loop_
_entity.id
_entity.type
_entity.pdbx_description
1 polymer ?
#
loop_
_entity_poly.entity_id
_entity_poly.type
_entity_poly.pdbx_seq_one_letter_code
_entity_poly.pdbx_strand_id
1 'polypeptide(L)'
;MEKVIIVTNNDMALEKFKDKHQVEFVDGKLLDVLYKVRDYIHKHHKLLTHPLMGSIKPNQTPYKSVALSLKKSDELDVDSLMYIEKSIETAENLIKNKPPREWPENVLYDFKVIDFDLIYNALNR
;
A
#
# COMPACT_ATOMS: atom_id res chain seq x y z
N MET A 1 17.82 -6.59 -6.72
CA MET A 1 16.94 -5.65 -6.01
C MET A 1 17.43 -5.48 -4.59
N GLU A 2 17.45 -4.24 -4.09
CA GLU A 2 17.61 -3.97 -2.66
C GLU A 2 16.37 -4.47 -1.88
N LYS A 3 16.56 -4.89 -0.63
CA LYS A 3 15.46 -5.32 0.23
C LYS A 3 14.62 -4.09 0.60
N VAL A 4 13.30 -4.21 0.52
CA VAL A 4 12.33 -3.13 0.83
C VAL A 4 11.41 -3.55 1.98
N ILE A 5 10.63 -2.58 2.49
CA ILE A 5 9.48 -2.82 3.35
C ILE A 5 8.23 -2.76 2.47
N ILE A 6 7.35 -3.76 2.56
CA ILE A 6 6.04 -3.78 1.91
C ILE A 6 4.99 -3.77 3.00
N VAL A 7 4.17 -2.72 3.04
CA VAL A 7 3.02 -2.66 3.94
C VAL A 7 1.79 -3.08 3.13
N THR A 8 1.08 -4.10 3.58
CA THR A 8 -0.02 -4.68 2.81
C THR A 8 -1.08 -5.34 3.68
N ASN A 9 -2.34 -5.30 3.25
CA ASN A 9 -3.41 -6.15 3.77
C ASN A 9 -3.78 -7.30 2.81
N ASN A 10 -2.97 -7.50 1.78
CA ASN A 10 -3.14 -8.56 0.78
C ASN A 10 -2.27 -9.77 1.15
N ASP A 11 -2.92 -10.85 1.57
CA ASP A 11 -2.26 -12.11 1.96
C ASP A 11 -1.44 -12.72 0.81
N MET A 12 -1.86 -12.53 -0.44
CA MET A 12 -1.08 -12.95 -1.61
C MET A 12 0.27 -12.24 -1.67
N ALA A 13 0.30 -10.92 -1.43
CA ALA A 13 1.55 -10.16 -1.39
C ALA A 13 2.43 -10.59 -0.22
N LEU A 14 1.84 -10.83 0.96
CA LEU A 14 2.55 -11.38 2.11
C LEU A 14 3.28 -12.68 1.76
N GLU A 15 2.54 -13.67 1.26
CA GLU A 15 3.07 -15.00 0.97
C GLU A 15 4.15 -14.97 -0.11
N LYS A 16 4.02 -14.10 -1.12
CA LYS A 16 4.96 -14.02 -2.25
C LYS A 16 6.22 -13.22 -1.96
N PHE A 17 6.18 -12.27 -1.01
CA PHE A 17 7.33 -11.39 -0.74
C PHE A 17 8.06 -11.65 0.57
N LYS A 18 7.47 -12.35 1.54
CA LYS A 18 8.06 -12.56 2.89
C LYS A 18 9.48 -13.13 2.90
N ASP A 19 9.85 -13.94 1.92
CA ASP A 19 11.19 -14.55 1.84
C ASP A 19 12.25 -13.58 1.32
N LYS A 20 11.86 -12.56 0.55
CA LYS A 20 12.78 -11.62 -0.14
C LYS A 20 12.77 -10.23 0.48
N HIS A 21 11.67 -9.82 1.07
CA HIS A 21 11.43 -8.47 1.58
C HIS A 21 10.94 -8.50 3.03
N GLN A 22 11.01 -7.35 3.70
CA GLN A 22 10.29 -7.20 4.96
C GLN A 22 8.83 -6.91 4.60
N VAL A 23 7.89 -7.72 5.10
CA VAL A 23 6.47 -7.48 4.88
C VAL A 23 5.80 -7.17 6.21
N GLU A 24 5.14 -6.02 6.28
CA GLU A 24 4.24 -5.64 7.36
C GLU A 24 2.82 -5.96 6.90
N PHE A 25 2.26 -7.04 7.45
CA PHE A 25 0.86 -7.38 7.19
C PHE A 25 -0.06 -6.58 8.10
N VAL A 26 -1.04 -5.92 7.51
CA VAL A 26 -2.05 -5.14 8.22
C VAL A 26 -3.37 -5.90 8.18
N ASP A 27 -3.79 -6.41 9.33
CA ASP A 27 -5.13 -6.97 9.51
C ASP A 27 -6.15 -5.82 9.61
N GLY A 28 -6.60 -5.34 8.46
CA GLY A 28 -7.44 -4.15 8.37
C GLY A 28 -7.80 -3.76 6.94
N LYS A 29 -8.41 -2.58 6.82
CA LYS A 29 -8.85 -2.01 5.55
C LYS A 29 -7.70 -1.26 4.86
N LEU A 30 -7.96 -0.85 3.63
CA LEU A 30 -7.02 -0.04 2.83
C LEU A 30 -6.51 1.20 3.58
N LEU A 31 -7.36 1.89 4.35
CA LEU A 31 -6.93 3.07 5.13
C LEU A 31 -5.92 2.70 6.23
N ASP A 32 -6.07 1.55 6.87
CA ASP A 32 -5.14 1.07 7.91
C ASP A 32 -3.74 0.83 7.31
N VAL A 33 -3.67 0.33 6.07
CA VAL A 33 -2.42 0.23 5.31
C VAL A 33 -1.81 1.61 5.09
N LEU A 34 -2.59 2.59 4.64
CA LEU A 34 -2.09 3.95 4.39
C LEU A 34 -1.61 4.64 5.67
N TYR A 35 -2.33 4.48 6.80
CA TYR A 35 -1.88 5.01 8.08
C TYR A 35 -0.58 4.34 8.55
N LYS A 36 -0.46 3.02 8.38
CA LYS A 36 0.78 2.30 8.69
C LYS A 36 1.95 2.79 7.84
N VAL A 37 1.73 3.04 6.56
CA VAL A 37 2.73 3.63 5.66
C VAL A 37 3.18 5.00 6.16
N ARG A 38 2.24 5.87 6.58
CA ARG A 38 2.57 7.17 7.19
C ARG A 38 3.44 7.01 8.44
N ASP A 39 3.13 6.05 9.31
CA ASP A 39 3.94 5.79 10.51
C ASP A 39 5.40 5.44 10.17
N TYR A 40 5.62 4.70 9.08
CA TYR A 40 6.98 4.43 8.60
C TYR A 40 7.66 5.69 8.03
N ILE A 41 6.92 6.54 7.31
CA ILE A 41 7.46 7.80 6.80
C ILE A 41 7.90 8.71 7.95
N HIS A 42 7.11 8.83 9.02
CA HIS A 42 7.51 9.54 10.25
C HIS A 42 8.72 8.92 10.95
N LYS A 43 9.05 7.65 10.66
CA LYS A 43 10.26 6.96 11.12
C LYS A 43 11.43 7.10 10.12
N HIS A 44 11.37 8.06 9.20
CA HIS A 44 12.37 8.37 8.18
C HIS A 44 12.52 7.33 7.07
N HIS A 45 11.47 6.55 6.80
CA HIS A 45 11.43 5.70 5.60
C HIS A 45 10.86 6.48 4.41
N LYS A 46 11.30 6.16 3.19
CA LYS A 46 10.87 6.82 1.95
C LYS A 46 9.88 5.99 1.18
N LEU A 47 8.90 6.60 0.53
CA LEU A 47 8.04 5.93 -0.43
C LEU A 47 8.85 5.50 -1.65
N LEU A 48 8.69 4.23 -2.05
CA LEU A 48 9.23 3.70 -3.30
C LEU A 48 8.15 3.52 -4.37
N THR A 49 6.89 3.48 -3.94
CA THR A 49 5.72 3.42 -4.83
C THR A 49 4.68 4.44 -4.39
N HIS A 50 3.96 5.01 -5.34
CA HIS A 50 2.84 5.90 -5.03
C HIS A 50 1.77 5.13 -4.21
N PRO A 51 1.25 5.66 -3.09
CA PRO A 51 0.33 4.91 -2.21
C PRO A 51 -0.98 4.51 -2.89
N LEU A 52 -1.47 5.35 -3.81
CA LEU A 52 -2.64 5.08 -4.66
C LEU A 52 -2.24 4.61 -6.07
N MET A 53 -1.15 3.85 -6.20
CA MET A 53 -0.73 3.28 -7.49
C MET A 53 -1.82 2.36 -8.07
N GLY A 54 -2.12 2.56 -9.37
CA GLY A 54 -3.16 1.84 -10.10
C GLY A 54 -4.36 2.75 -10.47
N SER A 55 -5.24 2.25 -11.34
CA SER A 55 -6.45 2.98 -11.77
C SER A 55 -7.69 2.69 -10.93
N ILE A 56 -7.63 1.68 -10.06
CA ILE A 56 -8.74 1.28 -9.20
C ILE A 56 -8.82 2.24 -8.02
N LYS A 57 -9.99 2.85 -7.80
CA LYS A 57 -10.17 3.83 -6.74
C LYS A 57 -10.14 3.16 -5.35
N PRO A 58 -9.68 3.86 -4.30
CA PRO A 58 -9.65 3.35 -2.92
C PRO A 58 -10.98 2.85 -2.37
N ASN A 59 -12.10 3.34 -2.90
CA ASN A 59 -13.43 2.89 -2.50
C ASN A 59 -13.98 1.73 -3.35
N GLN A 60 -13.18 1.17 -4.26
CA GLN A 60 -13.56 0.05 -5.12
C GLN A 60 -12.79 -1.23 -4.77
N THR A 61 -11.55 -1.13 -4.30
CA THR A 61 -10.73 -2.27 -3.85
C THR A 61 -10.60 -2.29 -2.33
N PRO A 62 -10.66 -3.46 -1.69
CA PRO A 62 -10.32 -3.60 -0.28
C PRO A 62 -8.81 -3.77 -0.05
N TYR A 63 -8.04 -4.11 -1.08
CA TYR A 63 -6.62 -4.45 -0.97
C TYR A 63 -5.70 -3.31 -1.37
N LYS A 64 -4.60 -3.18 -0.64
CA LYS A 64 -3.53 -2.23 -0.94
C LYS A 64 -2.17 -2.75 -0.48
N SER A 65 -1.18 -2.63 -1.35
CA SER A 65 0.24 -2.82 -1.06
C SER A 65 1.07 -1.58 -1.42
N VAL A 66 1.94 -1.13 -0.52
CA VAL A 66 2.84 0.01 -0.74
C VAL A 66 4.27 -0.36 -0.33
N ALA A 67 5.25 -0.05 -1.18
CA ALA A 67 6.66 -0.25 -0.87
C ALA A 67 7.32 1.01 -0.31
N LEU A 68 8.16 0.80 0.70
CA LEU A 68 8.97 1.79 1.39
C LEU A 68 10.44 1.34 1.42
N SER A 69 11.35 2.29 1.55
CA SER A 69 12.76 2.01 1.75
C SER A 69 12.97 1.22 3.03
N LEU A 70 13.82 0.18 3.00
CA LEU A 70 14.22 -0.50 4.24
C LEU A 70 15.19 0.37 5.05
N LYS A 71 16.14 1.01 4.36
CA LYS A 71 17.03 2.00 4.96
C LYS A 71 16.26 3.28 5.25
N LYS A 72 16.51 3.84 6.43
CA LYS A 72 16.04 5.17 6.81
C LYS A 72 16.94 6.23 6.19
N SER A 73 16.37 7.38 5.85
CA SER A 73 17.15 8.59 5.58
C SER A 73 17.50 9.31 6.88
N ASP A 74 18.52 10.17 6.81
CA ASP A 74 18.91 11.03 7.93
C ASP A 74 17.85 12.09 8.23
N GLU A 75 17.17 12.57 7.19
CA GLU A 75 16.10 13.57 7.26
C GLU A 75 14.76 12.99 6.82
N LEU A 76 13.68 13.62 7.27
CA LEU A 76 12.32 13.28 6.85
C LEU A 76 12.15 13.59 5.36
N ASP A 77 11.68 12.60 4.61
CA ASP A 77 11.37 12.79 3.19
C ASP A 77 10.02 13.50 3.04
N VAL A 78 10.09 14.83 2.89
CA VAL A 78 8.90 15.71 2.84
C VAL A 78 7.98 15.34 1.68
N ASP A 79 8.54 14.94 0.54
CA ASP A 79 7.74 14.50 -0.61
C ASP A 79 6.95 13.23 -0.28
N SER A 80 7.59 12.23 0.35
CA SER A 80 6.90 11.03 0.82
C SER A 80 5.77 11.37 1.79
N LEU A 81 6.00 12.30 2.72
CA LEU A 81 4.98 12.77 3.66
C LEU A 81 3.80 13.43 2.92
N MET A 82 4.08 14.35 2.00
CA MET A 82 3.03 15.01 1.22
C MET A 82 2.20 14.01 0.39
N TYR A 83 2.85 13.02 -0.22
CA TYR A 83 2.16 12.01 -1.02
C TYR A 83 1.27 11.11 -0.18
N ILE A 84 1.73 10.68 1.00
CA ILE A 84 0.89 9.83 1.85
C ILE A 84 -0.31 10.59 2.43
N GLU A 85 -0.13 11.84 2.86
CA GLU A 85 -1.22 12.65 3.41
C GLU A 85 -2.31 12.92 2.36
N LYS A 86 -1.92 13.34 1.14
CA LYS A 86 -2.86 13.51 0.03
C LYS A 86 -3.57 12.21 -0.36
N SER A 87 -2.87 11.09 -0.29
CA SER A 87 -3.42 9.77 -0.59
C SER A 87 -4.46 9.34 0.44
N ILE A 88 -4.18 9.57 1.72
CA ILE A 88 -5.10 9.35 2.84
C ILE A 88 -6.34 10.22 2.66
N GLU A 89 -6.18 11.54 2.50
CA GLU A 89 -7.30 12.48 2.33
C GLU A 89 -8.18 12.08 1.13
N THR A 90 -7.57 11.71 0.01
CA THR A 90 -8.29 11.25 -1.19
C THR A 90 -9.06 9.96 -0.91
N ALA A 91 -8.44 8.99 -0.25
CA ALA A 91 -9.07 7.71 0.09
C ALA A 91 -10.25 7.91 1.06
N GLU A 92 -10.06 8.69 2.13
CA GLU A 92 -11.09 9.04 3.09
C GLU A 92 -12.28 9.71 2.43
N ASN A 93 -12.04 10.72 1.58
CA ASN A 93 -13.09 11.42 0.85
C ASN A 93 -13.88 10.48 -0.08
N LEU A 94 -13.21 9.60 -0.82
CA LEU A 94 -13.88 8.65 -1.71
C LEU A 94 -14.69 7.61 -0.95
N ILE A 95 -14.13 7.07 0.14
CA ILE A 95 -14.78 6.07 1.00
C ILE A 95 -15.99 6.68 1.70
N LYS A 96 -15.86 7.90 2.23
CA LYS A 96 -16.96 8.63 2.88
C LYS A 96 -18.10 8.92 1.91
N ASN A 97 -17.79 9.40 0.69
CA ASN A 97 -18.80 9.76 -0.30
C ASN A 97 -19.49 8.54 -0.91
N LYS A 98 -18.74 7.44 -1.11
CA LYS A 98 -19.27 6.19 -1.64
C LYS A 98 -18.56 5.02 -0.96
N PRO A 99 -19.17 4.47 0.11
CA PRO A 99 -18.60 3.38 0.88
C PRO A 99 -18.26 2.16 0.01
N PRO A 100 -17.22 1.39 0.38
CA PRO A 100 -16.88 0.14 -0.27
C PRO A 100 -18.09 -0.79 -0.36
N ARG A 101 -18.21 -1.46 -1.50
CA ARG A 101 -19.20 -2.51 -1.70
C ARG A 101 -18.68 -3.82 -1.16
N GLU A 102 -19.59 -4.68 -0.72
CA GLU A 102 -19.28 -6.09 -0.55
C GLU A 102 -19.13 -6.73 -1.93
N TRP A 103 -18.06 -7.51 -2.09
CA TRP A 103 -17.73 -8.18 -3.34
C TRP A 103 -17.77 -9.70 -3.14
N PRO A 104 -18.26 -10.46 -4.15
CA PRO A 104 -18.12 -11.91 -4.15
C PRO A 104 -16.65 -12.34 -4.07
N GLU A 105 -16.38 -13.53 -3.53
CA GLU A 105 -15.03 -14.05 -3.29
C GLU A 105 -14.15 -14.07 -4.55
N ASN A 106 -14.72 -14.41 -5.71
CA ASN A 106 -13.99 -14.41 -6.98
C ASN A 106 -13.53 -12.99 -7.37
N VAL A 107 -14.37 -11.97 -7.14
CA VAL A 107 -14.02 -10.58 -7.42
C VAL A 107 -12.99 -10.05 -6.41
N LEU A 108 -13.08 -10.47 -5.14
CA LEU A 108 -12.04 -10.19 -4.14
C LEU A 108 -10.70 -10.78 -4.57
N TYR A 109 -10.69 -12.03 -5.05
CA TYR A 109 -9.49 -12.67 -5.57
C TYR A 109 -8.88 -11.88 -6.75
N ASP A 110 -9.69 -11.41 -7.69
CA ASP A 110 -9.21 -10.56 -8.79
C ASP A 110 -8.56 -9.28 -8.29
N PHE A 111 -9.15 -8.61 -7.28
CA PHE A 111 -8.52 -7.44 -6.66
C PHE A 111 -7.19 -7.76 -5.96
N LYS A 112 -7.07 -8.93 -5.32
CA LYS A 112 -5.79 -9.39 -4.73
C LYS A 112 -4.72 -9.55 -5.80
N VAL A 113 -5.06 -10.18 -6.92
CA VAL A 113 -4.13 -10.37 -8.05
C VAL A 113 -3.70 -9.03 -8.63
N ILE A 114 -4.64 -8.11 -8.86
CA ILE A 114 -4.33 -6.79 -9.43
C ILE A 114 -3.41 -6.00 -8.51
N ASP A 115 -3.69 -5.93 -7.20
CA ASP A 115 -2.83 -5.21 -6.26
C ASP A 115 -1.44 -5.86 -6.15
N PHE A 116 -1.36 -7.19 -6.15
CA PHE A 116 -0.09 -7.93 -6.18
C PHE A 116 0.72 -7.64 -7.44
N ASP A 117 0.10 -7.72 -8.61
CA ASP A 117 0.78 -7.48 -9.89
C ASP A 117 1.30 -6.04 -9.98
N LEU A 118 0.54 -5.06 -9.48
CA LEU A 118 0.98 -3.65 -9.45
C LEU A 118 2.26 -3.49 -8.62
N ILE A 119 2.29 -4.03 -7.39
CA ILE A 119 3.47 -3.89 -6.53
C ILE A 119 4.65 -4.74 -7.03
N TYR A 120 4.38 -5.94 -7.54
CA TYR A 120 5.39 -6.81 -8.14
C TYR A 120 6.07 -6.15 -9.34
N ASN A 121 5.29 -5.58 -10.26
CA ASN A 121 5.85 -4.91 -11.42
C ASN A 121 6.60 -3.63 -11.05
N ALA A 122 6.12 -2.86 -10.06
CA ALA A 122 6.83 -1.67 -9.60
C ALA A 122 8.21 -1.99 -9.00
N LEU A 123 8.32 -3.13 -8.34
CA LEU A 123 9.56 -3.59 -7.71
C LEU A 123 10.55 -4.25 -8.67
N ASN A 124 10.07 -4.86 -9.76
CA ASN A 124 10.92 -5.55 -10.74
C ASN A 124 11.22 -4.72 -12.01
N ARG A 125 10.95 -3.41 -11.98
CA ARG A 125 11.32 -2.47 -13.06
C ARG A 125 12.72 -1.91 -12.88
#